data_AF-A0A172WGF6-F1
#
_entry.id   AF-A0A172WGF6-F1
#
_cell.length_a   1.000
_cell.length_b   1.000
_cell.length_c   1.000
_cell.angle_alpha   90.00
_cell.angle_beta   90.00
_cell.angle_gamma   90.00
#
_symmetry.space_group_name_H-M   'P 1'
#
loop_
_entity.id
_entity.type
_entity.pdbx_description
1 polymer ?
#
loop_
_entity_poly.entity_id
_entity_poly.type
_entity_poly.pdbx_seq_one_letter_code
_entity_poly.pdbx_strand_id
1 'polypeptide(L)'
;MNPEKTLTKLDFRFGRITPEEARAKQYELLTDTRIWRAFINGFARNGYVVFDEEKLSREELIGKLKELEPEVTGEEHLTVADLIKSSHSWNNLLGKAES
;
A
#
# COMPACT_ATOMS: atom_id res chain seq x y z
N MET A 1 -21.11 0.91 -1.17
CA MET A 1 -19.71 1.17 -1.55
C MET A 1 -19.74 2.19 -2.67
N ASN A 2 -19.20 3.39 -2.45
CA ASN A 2 -19.29 4.47 -3.42
C ASN A 2 -18.12 4.34 -4.41
N PRO A 3 -18.35 4.00 -5.69
CA PRO A 3 -17.28 3.74 -6.64
C PRO A 3 -16.47 5.00 -6.98
N GLU A 4 -17.06 6.18 -6.79
CA GLU A 4 -16.47 7.49 -7.03
C GLU A 4 -15.66 8.03 -5.85
N LYS A 5 -15.62 7.31 -4.73
CA LYS A 5 -14.82 7.73 -3.58
C LYS A 5 -13.35 7.75 -3.97
N THR A 6 -12.72 8.90 -3.79
CA THR A 6 -11.28 9.10 -3.99
C THR A 6 -10.51 8.50 -2.81
N LEU A 7 -9.46 7.77 -3.12
CA LEU A 7 -8.49 7.21 -2.19
C LEU A 7 -7.11 7.74 -2.55
N THR A 8 -6.23 7.80 -1.56
CA THR A 8 -4.84 8.20 -1.75
C THR A 8 -3.97 6.96 -1.75
N LYS A 9 -3.15 6.81 -2.79
CA LYS A 9 -2.08 5.82 -2.89
C LYS A 9 -0.76 6.51 -2.66
N LEU A 10 0.00 6.02 -1.69
CA LEU A 10 1.38 6.42 -1.48
C LEU A 10 2.28 5.26 -1.83
N ASP A 11 3.28 5.54 -2.68
CA ASP A 11 4.34 4.60 -3.02
C ASP A 11 5.55 4.89 -2.12
N PHE A 12 6.09 3.82 -1.54
CA PHE A 12 7.17 3.88 -0.57
C PHE A 12 8.39 3.11 -1.04
N ARG A 13 9.56 3.64 -0.71
CA ARG A 13 10.83 2.91 -0.63
C ARG A 13 11.19 2.77 0.84
N PHE A 14 11.67 1.59 1.24
CA PHE A 14 12.02 1.30 2.62
C PHE A 14 13.55 1.20 2.76
N GLY A 15 14.11 1.87 3.77
CA GLY A 15 15.55 1.81 4.03
C GLY A 15 15.99 0.45 4.57
N ARG A 16 15.26 -0.01 5.60
CA ARG A 16 15.54 -1.24 6.33
C ARG A 16 14.27 -2.06 6.49
N ILE A 17 14.21 -3.16 5.74
CA ILE A 17 13.10 -4.10 5.83
C ILE A 17 13.55 -5.50 5.45
N THR A 18 13.18 -6.49 6.26
CA THR A 18 13.29 -7.91 5.91
C THR A 18 11.97 -8.43 5.31
N PRO A 19 11.99 -9.52 4.54
CA PRO A 19 10.76 -10.14 4.01
C PRO A 19 9.75 -10.53 5.09
N GLU A 20 10.22 -10.93 6.28
CA GLU A 20 9.37 -11.28 7.41
C GLU A 20 8.70 -10.04 8.03
N GLU A 21 9.47 -8.97 8.25
CA GLU A 21 8.94 -7.68 8.71
C GLU A 21 7.94 -7.09 7.71
N ALA A 22 8.23 -7.20 6.41
CA ALA A 22 7.32 -6.77 5.34
C ALA A 22 5.97 -7.51 5.42
N ARG A 23 5.98 -8.83 5.59
CA ARG A 23 4.74 -9.62 5.74
C ARG A 23 3.98 -9.25 7.00
N ALA A 24 4.68 -9.13 8.13
CA ALA A 24 4.06 -8.76 9.40
C ALA A 24 3.41 -7.37 9.32
N LYS A 25 4.14 -6.38 8.81
CA LYS A 25 3.63 -5.01 8.66
C LYS A 25 2.49 -4.93 7.64
N GLN A 26 2.59 -5.64 6.52
CA GLN A 26 1.51 -5.69 5.54
C GLN A 26 0.23 -6.26 6.18
N TYR A 27 0.33 -7.32 6.97
CA TYR A 27 -0.82 -7.88 7.70
C TYR A 27 -1.40 -6.86 8.67
N GLU A 28 -0.57 -6.20 9.48
CA GLU A 28 -1.00 -5.15 10.41
C GLU A 28 -1.75 -4.01 9.71
N LEU A 29 -1.22 -3.50 8.60
CA LEU A 29 -1.90 -2.45 7.82
C LEU A 29 -3.26 -2.92 7.29
N LEU A 30 -3.36 -4.16 6.82
CA LEU A 30 -4.62 -4.72 6.31
C LEU A 30 -5.67 -4.98 7.41
N THR A 31 -5.27 -4.99 8.70
CA THR A 31 -6.24 -5.01 9.81
C THR A 31 -6.88 -3.64 10.08
N ASP A 32 -6.24 -2.56 9.63
CA ASP A 32 -6.78 -1.20 9.79
C ASP A 32 -7.85 -0.95 8.70
N THR A 33 -9.11 -0.88 9.11
CA THR A 33 -10.26 -0.69 8.19
C THR A 33 -10.22 0.60 7.36
N ARG A 34 -9.34 1.54 7.70
CA ARG A 34 -9.12 2.79 6.95
C ARG A 34 -8.17 2.59 5.77
N ILE A 35 -7.41 1.50 5.79
CA ILE A 35 -6.52 1.08 4.72
C ILE A 35 -7.29 0.13 3.82
N TRP A 36 -7.40 0.51 2.55
CA TRP A 36 -8.11 -0.28 1.55
C TRP A 36 -7.21 -1.34 0.92
N ARG A 37 -5.93 -1.04 0.78
CA ARG A 37 -4.94 -1.96 0.22
C ARG A 37 -3.56 -1.60 0.74
N ALA A 38 -2.77 -2.61 1.06
CA ALA A 38 -1.35 -2.43 1.36
C ALA A 38 -0.57 -3.54 0.67
N PHE A 39 0.58 -3.18 0.11
CA PHE A 39 1.53 -4.11 -0.46
C PHE A 39 2.93 -3.67 -0.06
N ILE A 40 3.69 -4.57 0.56
CA ILE A 40 5.06 -4.31 0.99
C ILE A 40 5.93 -5.47 0.49
N ASN A 41 6.94 -5.14 -0.30
CA ASN A 41 7.92 -6.08 -0.81
C ASN A 41 9.24 -5.90 -0.05
N GLY A 42 9.51 -6.80 0.89
CA GLY A 42 10.76 -6.78 1.67
C GLY A 42 12.01 -7.09 0.84
N PHE A 43 11.90 -7.81 -0.29
CA PHE A 43 13.03 -8.09 -1.17
C PHE A 43 13.43 -6.88 -2.00
N ALA A 44 12.45 -6.22 -2.62
CA ALA A 44 12.67 -5.02 -3.44
C ALA A 44 12.73 -3.73 -2.61
N ARG A 45 12.46 -3.82 -1.31
CA ARG A 45 12.39 -2.71 -0.35
C ARG A 45 11.50 -1.57 -0.84
N ASN A 46 10.36 -1.93 -1.41
CA ASN A 46 9.38 -0.98 -1.91
C ASN A 46 7.97 -1.48 -1.61
N GLY A 47 7.00 -0.61 -1.77
CA GLY A 47 5.61 -0.96 -1.53
C GLY A 47 4.69 0.21 -1.79
N TYR A 48 3.41 -0.01 -1.55
CA TYR A 48 2.42 1.05 -1.60
C TYR A 48 1.32 0.79 -0.58
N VAL A 49 0.66 1.87 -0.16
CA VAL A 49 -0.53 1.83 0.67
C VAL A 49 -1.59 2.72 0.06
N VAL A 50 -2.80 2.16 -0.10
CA VAL A 50 -4.01 2.85 -0.52
C VAL A 50 -4.90 3.01 0.70
N PHE A 51 -5.22 4.25 1.05
CA PHE A 51 -5.99 4.59 2.24
C PHE A 51 -7.00 5.70 1.97
N ASP A 52 -7.94 5.80 2.90
CA ASP A 52 -8.95 6.85 2.93
C ASP A 52 -8.41 8.06 3.70
N GLU A 53 -7.94 9.09 3.00
CA GLU A 53 -7.33 10.28 3.63
C GLU A 53 -8.31 11.05 4.53
N GLU A 54 -9.62 10.91 4.29
CA GLU A 54 -10.66 11.50 5.15
C GLU A 54 -10.69 10.84 6.55
N LYS A 55 -10.12 9.64 6.70
CA LYS A 55 -10.14 8.86 7.95
C LYS A 55 -8.76 8.58 8.53
N LEU A 56 -7.72 8.60 7.70
CA LEU A 56 -6.34 8.34 8.08
C LEU A 56 -5.45 9.40 7.42
N SER A 57 -4.86 10.27 8.22
CA SER A 57 -3.92 11.27 7.70
C SER A 57 -2.62 10.63 7.25
N ARG A 58 -1.99 11.21 6.22
CA ARG A 58 -0.68 10.81 5.70
C ARG A 58 0.39 10.67 6.79
N GLU A 59 0.44 11.62 7.74
CA GLU A 59 1.41 11.61 8.83
C GLU A 59 1.24 10.41 9.76
N GLU A 60 0.00 10.02 10.05
CA GLU A 60 -0.30 8.84 10.87
C GLU A 60 0.12 7.55 10.15
N LEU A 61 -0.12 7.45 8.84
CA LEU A 61 0.34 6.32 8.03
C LEU A 61 1.87 6.21 8.01
N ILE A 62 2.58 7.32 7.80
CA ILE A 62 4.04 7.35 7.84
C ILE A 62 4.54 6.96 9.23
N GLY A 63 3.86 7.41 10.29
CA GLY A 63 4.14 7.01 11.67
C GLY A 63 4.06 5.51 11.89
N LYS A 64 3.03 4.84 11.37
CA LYS A 64 2.86 3.36 11.43
C LYS A 64 3.98 2.60 10.69
N LEU A 65 4.57 3.22 9.68
CA LEU A 65 5.62 2.64 8.85
C LEU A 65 7.04 3.03 9.30
N LYS A 66 7.20 3.95 10.26
CA LYS A 66 8.48 4.60 10.60
C LYS A 66 9.60 3.63 10.93
N GLU A 67 9.28 2.49 11.54
CA GLU A 67 10.24 1.42 11.87
C GLU A 67 10.94 0.82 10.63
N LEU A 68 10.31 0.93 9.46
CA LEU A 68 10.83 0.43 8.17
C LEU A 68 11.63 1.49 7.39
N GLU A 69 11.84 2.66 7.99
CA GLU A 69 12.47 3.83 7.36
C GLU A 69 11.81 4.17 6.01
N PRO A 70 10.50 4.54 6.01
CA PRO A 70 9.74 4.75 4.80
C PRO A 70 10.08 6.10 4.16
N GLU A 71 10.41 6.07 2.88
CA GLU A 71 10.58 7.23 2.01
C GLU A 71 9.43 7.25 1.01
N VAL A 72 8.67 8.36 0.96
CA VAL A 72 7.60 8.53 -0.03
C VAL A 72 8.24 8.83 -1.38
N THR A 73 8.01 7.93 -2.34
CA THR A 73 8.54 8.02 -3.71
C THR A 73 7.50 8.44 -4.74
N GLY A 74 6.21 8.35 -4.39
CA GLY A 74 5.11 8.73 -5.24
C GLY A 74 3.80 8.91 -4.47
N GLU A 75 2.91 9.69 -5.04
CA GLU A 75 1.55 9.91 -4.55
C GLU A 75 0.61 9.92 -5.75
N GLU A 76 -0.48 9.17 -5.66
CA GLU A 76 -1.50 9.09 -6.69
C GLU A 76 -2.89 9.10 -6.03
N HIS A 77 -3.84 9.78 -6.66
CA HIS A 77 -5.24 9.77 -6.25
C HIS A 77 -6.01 8.87 -7.19
N LEU A 78 -6.73 7.90 -6.65
CA LEU A 78 -7.46 6.91 -7.44
C LEU A 78 -8.84 6.64 -6.85
N THR A 79 -9.81 6.35 -7.70
CA THR A 79 -11.16 6.02 -7.23
C THR A 79 -11.25 4.56 -6.78
N VAL A 80 -12.24 4.23 -5.95
CA VAL A 80 -12.56 2.83 -5.63
C VAL A 80 -12.78 2.01 -6.91
N ALA A 81 -13.39 2.58 -7.95
CA ALA A 81 -13.56 1.92 -9.24
C ALA A 81 -12.22 1.60 -9.93
N ASP A 82 -11.26 2.53 -9.91
CA ASP A 82 -9.91 2.32 -10.44
C ASP A 82 -9.16 1.25 -9.65
N LEU A 83 -9.29 1.24 -8.31
CA LEU A 83 -8.69 0.21 -7.46
C LEU A 83 -9.17 -1.20 -7.84
N ILE A 84 -10.47 -1.36 -8.08
CA ILE A 84 -11.09 -2.64 -8.48
C ILE A 84 -10.59 -3.06 -9.87
N LYS A 85 -10.61 -2.15 -10.86
CA LYS A 85 -10.10 -2.42 -12.21
C LYS A 85 -8.62 -2.80 -12.19
N SER A 86 -7.83 -2.08 -11.42
CA SER A 86 -6.39 -2.31 -11.28
C SER A 86 -6.11 -3.64 -10.59
N SER A 87 -6.95 -4.06 -9.62
CA SER A 87 -6.85 -5.37 -8.96
C SER A 87 -6.83 -6.55 -9.95
N HIS A 88 -7.63 -6.47 -11.03
CA HIS A 88 -7.61 -7.48 -12.10
C HIS A 88 -6.32 -7.47 -12.93
N SER A 89 -5.67 -6.31 -13.08
CA SER A 89 -4.38 -6.19 -13.78
C SER A 89 -3.19 -6.62 -12.92
N TRP A 90 -3.22 -6.39 -11.60
CA TRP A 90 -2.18 -6.86 -10.68
C TRP A 90 -2.14 -8.39 -10.55
N ASN A 91 -3.27 -9.08 -10.71
CA ASN A 91 -3.30 -10.54 -10.80
C ASN A 91 -2.40 -11.06 -11.95
N ASN A 92 -2.33 -10.29 -13.05
CA ASN A 92 -1.47 -10.59 -14.19
C ASN A 92 0.02 -10.30 -13.93
N LEU A 93 0.36 -9.37 -13.03
CA LEU A 93 1.75 -9.08 -12.66
C LEU A 93 2.28 -10.06 -11.61
N LEU A 94 1.46 -10.48 -10.66
CA LEU A 94 1.81 -11.55 -9.71
C LEU A 94 1.97 -12.90 -10.42
N GLY A 95 1.15 -13.18 -11.45
CA GLY A 95 1.29 -14.41 -12.25
C GLY A 95 2.52 -14.47 -13.17
N LYS A 96 3.25 -13.36 -13.36
CA LYS A 96 4.49 -13.34 -14.18
C LYS A 96 5.78 -13.48 -13.36
N ALA A 97 5.70 -13.52 -12.03
CA ALA A 97 6.85 -13.81 -11.17
C ALA A 97 7.07 -15.32 -10.97
N GLU A 98 6.22 -16.18 -11.53
CA GLU A 98 6.32 -17.66 -11.49
C GLU A 98 6.53 -18.30 -12.89
N SER A 99 7.31 -17.69 -13.79
CA SER A 99 7.80 -18.35 -15.01
C SER A 99 9.28 -18.11 -15.26
#